data_AF-A0A151GV35-F1
#
_entry.id   AF-A0A151GV35-F1
#
_cell.length_a   1.000
_cell.length_b   1.000
_cell.length_c   1.000
_cell.angle_alpha   90.00
_cell.angle_beta   90.00
_cell.angle_gamma   90.00
#
_symmetry.space_group_name_H-M   'P 1'
#
loop_
_entity.id
_entity.type
_entity.pdbx_description
1 polymer ?
#
loop_
_entity_poly.entity_id
_entity_poly.type
_entity_poly.pdbx_seq_one_letter_code
_entity_poly.pdbx_strand_id
1 'polypeptide(L)'
;MHFKIVGGLLLLVTKVLAGGYAGALERCRSWDHIKRVCMDQPAGRDKWREFEGTPKKNRCTFSEFLNSIGGVGRKERLVADEKGNVLELTDPKATDPDPQETAKNVYTHFKNSPQNSVPDYQPFKVLKYGTSDYTTCIKRIGDLVVKAKVDKMTKENAHLFDRFAETTSLIVKARVGDHGRWLIDAAEKNLKPQNIEVVRESIPPGYNPSEVDKKWETVDWEKTIAGALDGGAHSPQEVLLLTSNMKEEFYANAKSHDHRVTIEAFSSVEKKVNGC
;
A
#
# COMPACT_ATOMS: atom_id res chain seq x y z
N MET A 1 -15.59 3.88 -1.16
CA MET A 1 -14.91 4.87 -0.28
C MET A 1 -14.03 4.09 0.68
N HIS A 2 -12.84 4.58 1.06
CA HIS A 2 -11.86 4.04 2.05
C HIS A 2 -10.47 3.52 1.55
N PHE A 3 -10.18 3.51 0.24
CA PHE A 3 -8.86 3.16 -0.35
C PHE A 3 -7.69 4.16 -0.10
N LYS A 4 -7.88 5.19 0.74
CA LYS A 4 -7.20 6.49 0.56
C LYS A 4 -5.85 6.65 1.28
N ILE A 5 -5.65 6.07 2.47
CA ILE A 5 -4.33 6.12 3.17
C ILE A 5 -3.28 5.28 2.41
N VAL A 6 -3.74 4.22 1.74
CA VAL A 6 -2.87 3.26 1.04
C VAL A 6 -2.20 3.85 -0.19
N GLY A 7 -2.84 4.84 -0.85
CA GLY A 7 -2.21 5.59 -1.93
C GLY A 7 -0.93 6.29 -1.47
N GLY A 8 -0.95 6.95 -0.31
CA GLY A 8 0.23 7.61 0.25
C GLY A 8 1.36 6.63 0.58
N LEU A 9 1.02 5.49 1.18
CA LEU A 9 2.01 4.46 1.55
C LEU A 9 2.62 3.76 0.32
N LEU A 10 1.85 3.46 -0.73
CA LEU A 10 2.41 2.92 -1.98
C LEU A 10 3.41 3.89 -2.63
N LEU A 11 3.12 5.19 -2.56
CA LEU A 11 4.00 6.20 -3.14
C LEU A 11 5.29 6.36 -2.32
N LEU A 12 5.24 6.07 -1.02
CA LEU A 12 6.42 6.02 -0.14
C LEU A 12 7.29 4.80 -0.46
N VAL A 13 6.67 3.66 -0.75
CA VAL A 13 7.33 2.44 -1.25
C VAL A 13 8.10 2.74 -2.55
N THR A 14 7.55 3.54 -3.47
CA THR A 14 8.28 3.96 -4.68
C THR A 14 9.42 4.95 -4.37
N LYS A 15 9.32 5.79 -3.33
CA LYS A 15 10.41 6.73 -2.99
C LYS A 15 11.71 6.03 -2.58
N VAL A 16 11.62 4.89 -1.89
CA VAL A 16 12.80 4.08 -1.51
C VAL A 16 13.65 3.73 -2.74
N LEU A 17 13.00 3.41 -3.86
CA LEU A 17 13.66 3.17 -5.14
C LEU A 17 14.27 4.46 -5.75
N ALA A 18 13.56 5.59 -5.69
CA ALA A 18 14.05 6.88 -6.20
C ALA A 18 15.26 7.45 -5.40
N GLY A 19 15.45 7.02 -4.15
CA GLY A 19 16.60 7.38 -3.33
C GLY A 19 17.84 6.51 -3.54
N GLY A 20 17.69 5.29 -4.08
CA GLY A 20 18.77 4.30 -4.16
C GLY A 20 19.10 3.77 -5.56
N TYR A 21 18.17 3.86 -6.51
CA TYR A 21 18.26 3.18 -7.81
C TYR A 21 17.80 4.11 -8.94
N ALA A 22 18.71 4.99 -9.39
CA ALA A 22 18.51 5.76 -10.63
C ALA A 22 18.19 4.79 -11.79
N GLY A 23 17.17 5.10 -12.59
CA GLY A 23 16.70 4.28 -13.72
C GLY A 23 15.68 3.17 -13.42
N ALA A 24 15.31 2.90 -12.15
CA ALA A 24 14.22 1.95 -11.85
C ALA A 24 12.82 2.58 -11.93
N LEU A 25 12.73 3.87 -11.61
CA LEU A 25 11.48 4.61 -11.63
C LEU A 25 11.53 5.64 -12.74
N GLU A 26 10.71 5.37 -13.74
CA GLU A 26 10.47 6.27 -14.86
C GLU A 26 8.96 6.36 -15.08
N ARG A 27 8.48 7.57 -15.38
CA ARG A 27 7.10 7.77 -15.80
C ARG A 27 6.98 7.76 -17.30
N CYS A 28 5.87 7.24 -17.80
CA CYS A 28 5.52 7.40 -19.20
C CYS A 28 5.30 8.89 -19.52
N ARG A 29 5.90 9.39 -20.60
CA ARG A 29 5.73 10.79 -21.05
C ARG A 29 4.34 11.06 -21.63
N SER A 30 3.78 10.09 -22.34
CA SER A 30 2.46 10.20 -22.96
C SER A 30 1.82 8.83 -23.10
N TRP A 31 0.62 8.66 -22.54
CA TRP A 31 -0.05 7.37 -22.43
C TRP A 31 -1.26 7.29 -23.37
N ASP A 32 -1.35 6.24 -24.16
CA ASP A 32 -2.55 5.91 -24.94
C ASP A 32 -3.52 5.12 -24.05
N HIS A 33 -4.63 5.75 -23.66
CA HIS A 33 -5.63 5.13 -22.79
C HIS A 33 -6.41 4.01 -23.46
N ILE A 34 -6.53 4.01 -24.80
CA ILE A 34 -7.26 3.00 -25.57
C ILE A 34 -6.38 1.76 -25.72
N LYS A 35 -5.15 1.94 -26.20
CA LYS A 35 -4.21 0.84 -26.42
C LYS A 35 -3.51 0.39 -25.14
N ARG A 36 -3.61 1.17 -24.06
CA ARG A 36 -2.94 0.93 -22.77
C ARG A 36 -1.42 0.78 -22.92
N VAL A 37 -0.81 1.68 -23.69
CA VAL A 37 0.64 1.69 -23.95
C VAL A 37 1.24 3.09 -23.83
N CYS A 38 2.53 3.15 -23.50
CA CYS A 38 3.28 4.40 -23.56
C CYS A 38 3.64 4.74 -25.01
N MET A 39 3.26 5.93 -25.46
CA MET A 39 3.40 6.36 -26.85
C MET A 39 4.84 6.72 -27.19
N ASP A 40 5.24 6.36 -28.41
CA ASP A 40 6.47 6.85 -29.03
C ASP A 40 6.55 8.38 -28.95
N GLN A 41 7.75 8.88 -28.72
CA GLN A 41 8.02 10.31 -28.71
C GLN A 41 8.63 10.74 -30.04
N PRO A 42 8.50 12.01 -30.44
CA PRO A 42 9.21 12.55 -31.59
C PRO A 42 10.73 12.28 -31.51
N ALA A 43 11.36 12.15 -32.68
CA ALA A 43 12.71 11.61 -32.86
C ALA A 43 13.72 12.01 -31.77
N GLY A 44 14.38 11.00 -31.20
CA GLY A 44 15.48 11.16 -30.23
C GLY A 44 15.07 11.27 -28.76
N ARG A 45 13.78 11.15 -28.41
CA ARG A 45 13.33 11.15 -27.00
C ARG A 45 12.88 9.77 -26.53
N ASP A 46 13.32 9.35 -25.35
CA ASP A 46 12.80 8.14 -24.69
C ASP A 46 11.31 8.34 -24.32
N LYS A 47 10.50 7.29 -24.51
CA LYS A 47 9.09 7.21 -24.09
C LYS A 47 8.93 7.40 -22.58
N TRP A 48 9.97 7.01 -21.85
CA TRP A 48 10.03 7.07 -20.41
C TRP A 48 10.91 8.24 -19.96
N ARG A 49 10.62 8.74 -18.76
CA ARG A 49 11.38 9.81 -18.14
C ARG A 49 11.66 9.45 -16.70
N GLU A 50 12.94 9.42 -16.34
CA GLU A 50 13.37 9.28 -14.95
C GLU A 50 12.80 10.39 -14.07
N PHE A 51 12.56 10.05 -12.81
CA PHE A 51 12.23 11.05 -11.80
C PHE A 51 13.51 11.79 -11.39
N GLU A 52 13.49 13.11 -11.52
CA GLU A 52 14.60 14.00 -11.19
C GLU A 52 14.16 14.90 -10.03
N GLY A 53 14.94 14.91 -8.95
CA GLY A 53 14.70 15.75 -7.79
C GLY A 53 15.91 16.62 -7.44
N THR A 54 15.71 17.50 -6.47
CA THR A 54 16.71 18.48 -6.01
C THR A 54 17.82 17.89 -5.11
N PRO A 55 17.61 16.80 -4.33
CA PRO A 55 18.71 16.17 -3.60
C PRO A 55 19.86 15.66 -4.50
N LYS A 56 21.07 15.53 -3.92
CA LYS A 56 22.29 15.08 -4.62
C LYS A 56 22.05 13.78 -5.40
N LYS A 57 22.69 13.66 -6.57
CA LYS A 57 22.61 12.52 -7.50
C LYS A 57 21.21 12.32 -8.12
N ASN A 58 20.49 13.41 -8.38
CA ASN A 58 19.14 13.42 -8.99
C ASN A 58 18.08 12.62 -8.20
N ARG A 59 18.31 12.40 -6.90
CA ARG A 59 17.35 11.71 -6.04
C ARG A 59 16.10 12.57 -5.88
N CYS A 60 14.94 11.94 -5.73
CA CYS A 60 13.69 12.64 -5.42
C CYS A 60 13.33 12.51 -3.94
N THR A 61 12.94 13.62 -3.31
CA THR A 61 12.09 13.55 -2.12
C THR A 61 10.72 13.01 -2.49
N PHE A 62 9.94 12.60 -1.48
CA PHE A 62 8.60 12.05 -1.71
C PHE A 62 7.66 13.11 -2.29
N SER A 63 7.74 14.36 -1.81
CA SER A 63 6.95 15.47 -2.36
C SER A 63 7.29 15.79 -3.82
N GLU A 64 8.57 15.75 -4.20
CA GLU A 64 8.98 15.93 -5.60
C GLU A 64 8.49 14.78 -6.49
N PHE A 65 8.56 13.55 -5.98
CA PHE A 65 7.99 12.39 -6.65
C PHE A 65 6.47 12.54 -6.84
N LEU A 66 5.71 12.90 -5.80
CA LEU A 66 4.27 13.16 -5.91
C LEU A 66 3.96 14.29 -6.90
N ASN A 67 4.77 15.35 -6.91
CA ASN A 67 4.60 16.44 -7.86
C ASN A 67 4.77 15.95 -9.31
N SER A 68 5.78 15.11 -9.54
CA SER A 68 6.09 14.58 -10.85
C SER A 68 5.00 13.67 -11.43
N ILE A 69 4.20 13.01 -10.59
CA ILE A 69 3.09 12.14 -11.02
C ILE A 69 1.73 12.86 -11.09
N GLY A 70 1.72 14.16 -10.77
CA GLY A 70 0.61 15.07 -11.05
C GLY A 70 -0.52 15.05 -10.03
N GLY A 71 -0.20 15.09 -8.73
CA GLY A 71 -1.24 15.26 -7.70
C GLY A 71 -0.98 16.34 -6.65
N VAL A 72 0.18 16.99 -6.64
CA VAL A 72 0.54 17.99 -5.62
C VAL A 72 1.35 19.12 -6.27
N GLY A 73 1.25 20.34 -5.73
CA GLY A 73 2.02 21.49 -6.18
C GLY A 73 3.54 21.35 -5.97
N ARG A 74 4.35 22.08 -6.75
CA ARG A 74 5.83 22.02 -6.71
C ARG A 74 6.44 22.44 -5.37
N LYS A 75 5.72 23.23 -4.58
CA LYS A 75 6.17 23.77 -3.29
C LYS A 75 5.49 23.06 -2.12
N GLU A 76 4.71 22.02 -2.37
CA GLU A 76 4.00 21.33 -1.31
C GLU A 76 4.93 20.46 -0.49
N ARG A 77 4.77 20.58 0.83
CA ARG A 77 5.56 19.88 1.84
C ARG A 77 4.64 18.86 2.48
N LEU A 78 4.84 17.59 2.13
CA LEU A 78 3.97 16.49 2.56
C LEU A 78 4.72 15.46 3.40
N VAL A 79 6.05 15.51 3.38
CA VAL A 79 6.91 14.67 4.20
C VAL A 79 6.85 15.12 5.66
N ALA A 80 6.75 14.16 6.58
CA ALA A 80 6.81 14.37 8.02
C ALA A 80 7.98 13.61 8.66
N ASP A 81 8.48 14.14 9.78
CA ASP A 81 9.33 13.39 10.71
C ASP A 81 8.50 12.51 11.67
N GLU A 82 9.20 11.75 12.52
CA GLU A 82 8.60 10.87 13.55
C GLU A 82 7.72 11.61 14.58
N LYS A 83 7.86 12.94 14.69
CA LYS A 83 7.06 13.79 15.59
C LYS A 83 5.88 14.44 14.85
N GLY A 84 5.69 14.14 13.56
CA GLY A 84 4.66 14.73 12.71
C GLY A 84 5.01 16.12 12.18
N ASN A 85 6.23 16.63 12.39
CA ASN A 85 6.61 17.93 11.86
C ASN A 85 6.83 17.83 10.34
N VAL A 86 6.18 18.71 9.59
CA VAL A 86 6.35 18.80 8.14
C VAL A 86 7.78 19.26 7.82
N LEU A 87 8.48 18.51 6.97
CA LEU A 87 9.85 18.80 6.58
C LEU A 87 9.91 19.68 5.33
N GLU A 88 10.91 20.56 5.29
CA GLU A 88 11.25 21.32 4.09
C GLU A 88 11.77 20.40 2.98
N LEU A 89 11.51 20.74 1.71
CA LEU A 89 11.99 19.96 0.57
C LEU A 89 13.53 19.84 0.54
N THR A 90 14.22 20.85 1.09
CA THR A 90 15.68 20.92 1.15
C THR A 90 16.26 20.29 2.41
N ASP A 91 15.42 19.86 3.36
CA ASP A 91 15.88 19.20 4.57
C ASP A 91 16.51 17.84 4.20
N PRO A 92 17.75 17.54 4.62
CA PRO A 92 18.34 16.21 4.41
C PRO A 92 17.47 15.06 4.93
N LYS A 93 16.73 15.29 6.04
CA LYS A 93 15.80 14.31 6.62
C LYS A 93 14.56 14.08 5.75
N ALA A 94 14.23 15.00 4.83
CA ALA A 94 13.15 14.77 3.88
C ALA A 94 13.43 13.61 2.90
N THR A 95 14.64 13.04 2.92
CA THR A 95 14.97 11.82 2.17
C THR A 95 14.66 10.52 2.94
N ASP A 96 14.50 10.54 4.26
CA ASP A 96 14.08 9.41 5.10
C ASP A 96 12.85 9.81 5.94
N PRO A 97 11.64 9.73 5.37
CA PRO A 97 10.43 10.24 5.98
C PRO A 97 9.86 9.20 6.95
N ASP A 98 9.15 9.63 7.99
CA ASP A 98 8.30 8.71 8.75
C ASP A 98 7.14 8.24 7.86
N PRO A 99 6.92 6.93 7.63
CA PRO A 99 5.90 6.46 6.71
C PRO A 99 4.48 6.80 7.16
N GLN A 100 4.21 6.66 8.46
CA GLN A 100 2.87 6.81 9.00
C GLN A 100 2.48 8.28 9.06
N GLU A 101 3.33 9.14 9.62
CA GLU A 101 3.08 10.58 9.72
C GLU A 101 3.04 11.23 8.33
N THR A 102 3.91 10.79 7.41
CA THR A 102 3.84 11.26 6.01
C THR A 102 2.53 10.81 5.34
N ALA A 103 2.09 9.57 5.54
CA ALA A 103 0.82 9.09 4.98
C ALA A 103 -0.39 9.85 5.55
N LYS A 104 -0.39 10.18 6.85
CA LYS A 104 -1.42 11.03 7.49
C LYS A 104 -1.45 12.42 6.85
N ASN A 105 -0.29 13.04 6.65
CA ASN A 105 -0.19 14.35 6.02
C ASN A 105 -0.68 14.34 4.57
N VAL A 106 -0.30 13.34 3.78
CA VAL A 106 -0.79 13.14 2.40
C VAL A 106 -2.30 12.95 2.37
N TYR A 107 -2.81 12.07 3.23
CA TYR A 107 -4.25 11.81 3.32
C TYR A 107 -5.01 13.09 3.68
N THR A 108 -4.54 13.84 4.67
CA THR A 108 -5.16 15.10 5.11
C THR A 108 -5.14 16.15 4.01
N HIS A 109 -4.01 16.30 3.31
CA HIS A 109 -3.89 17.19 2.16
C HIS A 109 -4.97 16.92 1.10
N PHE A 110 -5.08 15.67 0.65
CA PHE A 110 -6.04 15.29 -0.37
C PHE A 110 -7.50 15.25 0.11
N LYS A 111 -7.74 15.01 1.40
CA LYS A 111 -9.08 15.11 2.00
C LYS A 111 -9.57 16.56 2.04
N ASN A 112 -8.65 17.50 2.25
CA ASN A 112 -8.96 18.93 2.28
C ASN A 112 -8.93 19.60 0.90
N SER A 113 -8.56 18.87 -0.15
CA SER A 113 -8.63 19.39 -1.52
C SER A 113 -10.08 19.43 -2.02
N PRO A 114 -10.40 20.24 -3.05
CA PRO A 114 -11.75 20.29 -3.63
C PRO A 114 -12.28 18.91 -4.08
N GLN A 115 -11.39 18.01 -4.48
CA GLN A 115 -11.74 16.65 -4.90
C GLN A 115 -12.01 15.71 -3.72
N ASN A 116 -11.63 16.09 -2.49
CA ASN A 116 -11.84 15.34 -1.25
C ASN A 116 -11.51 13.84 -1.38
N SER A 117 -10.44 13.54 -2.11
CA SER A 117 -10.05 12.17 -2.44
C SER A 117 -8.56 12.08 -2.73
N VAL A 118 -7.95 11.03 -2.17
CA VAL A 118 -6.60 10.64 -2.55
C VAL A 118 -6.67 10.03 -3.95
N PRO A 119 -5.92 10.58 -4.92
CA PRO A 119 -5.94 10.08 -6.29
C PRO A 119 -5.38 8.66 -6.37
N ASP A 120 -5.98 7.85 -7.24
CA ASP A 120 -5.44 6.55 -7.60
C ASP A 120 -4.42 6.72 -8.73
N TYR A 121 -3.14 6.54 -8.41
CA TYR A 121 -2.06 6.72 -9.37
C TYR A 121 -1.87 5.46 -10.18
N GLN A 122 -2.11 5.59 -11.48
CA GLN A 122 -1.92 4.51 -12.43
C GLN A 122 -0.45 4.06 -12.49
N PRO A 123 -0.15 2.76 -12.58
CA PRO A 123 1.23 2.27 -12.53
C PRO A 123 2.18 2.86 -13.58
N PHE A 124 1.69 3.16 -14.79
CA PHE A 124 2.49 3.80 -15.84
C PHE A 124 3.01 5.20 -15.48
N LYS A 125 2.42 5.83 -14.46
CA LYS A 125 2.88 7.12 -13.92
C LYS A 125 4.05 6.95 -12.95
N VAL A 126 4.28 5.77 -12.40
CA VAL A 126 5.27 5.53 -11.33
C VAL A 126 6.38 4.56 -11.73
N LEU A 127 6.14 3.67 -12.71
CA LEU A 127 7.04 2.57 -13.05
C LEU A 127 7.25 2.42 -14.55
N LYS A 128 8.50 2.20 -14.98
CA LYS A 128 8.83 1.87 -16.37
C LYS A 128 8.12 0.59 -16.80
N TYR A 129 7.48 0.62 -17.96
CA TYR A 129 6.60 -0.45 -18.45
C TYR A 129 5.44 -0.78 -17.50
N GLY A 130 5.08 0.12 -16.58
CA GLY A 130 3.93 -0.06 -15.70
C GLY A 130 2.67 -0.30 -16.52
N THR A 131 1.91 -1.33 -16.15
CA THR A 131 0.63 -1.67 -16.80
C THR A 131 -0.52 -0.86 -16.18
N SER A 132 -1.77 -1.20 -16.49
CA SER A 132 -2.91 -0.68 -15.70
C SER A 132 -3.23 -1.55 -14.48
N ASP A 133 -2.54 -2.69 -14.30
CA ASP A 133 -2.81 -3.63 -13.21
C ASP A 133 -2.03 -3.23 -11.95
N TYR A 134 -2.78 -2.91 -10.90
CA TYR A 134 -2.24 -2.40 -9.64
C TYR A 134 -1.46 -3.48 -8.88
N THR A 135 -1.95 -4.72 -8.83
CA THR A 135 -1.27 -5.82 -8.11
C THR A 135 0.05 -6.21 -8.78
N THR A 136 0.11 -6.15 -10.10
CA THR A 136 1.31 -6.36 -10.90
C THR A 136 2.34 -5.26 -10.63
N CYS A 137 1.89 -4.01 -10.48
CA CYS A 137 2.75 -2.91 -10.09
C CYS A 137 3.40 -3.15 -8.72
N ILE A 138 2.60 -3.53 -7.71
CA ILE A 138 3.08 -3.83 -6.35
C ILE A 138 4.17 -4.91 -6.40
N LYS A 139 3.90 -6.03 -7.07
CA LYS A 139 4.85 -7.15 -7.19
C LYS A 139 6.15 -6.72 -7.85
N ARG A 140 6.08 -5.97 -8.96
CA ARG A 140 7.26 -5.49 -9.68
C ARG A 140 8.09 -4.51 -8.85
N ILE A 141 7.46 -3.62 -8.10
CA ILE A 141 8.17 -2.74 -7.17
C ILE A 141 8.89 -3.57 -6.10
N GLY A 142 8.22 -4.58 -5.54
CA GLY A 142 8.83 -5.51 -4.60
C GLY A 142 10.06 -6.23 -5.19
N ASP A 143 9.94 -6.79 -6.39
CA ASP A 143 11.05 -7.49 -7.06
C ASP A 143 12.23 -6.55 -7.34
N LEU A 144 11.96 -5.29 -7.72
CA LEU A 144 13.01 -4.28 -7.90
C LEU A 144 13.72 -3.95 -6.58
N VAL A 145 12.99 -3.85 -5.47
CA VAL A 145 13.58 -3.57 -4.15
C VAL A 145 14.42 -4.76 -3.67
N VAL A 146 13.93 -5.98 -3.83
CA VAL A 146 14.68 -7.21 -3.49
C VAL A 146 16.00 -7.26 -4.28
N LYS A 147 15.94 -7.01 -5.60
CA LYS A 147 17.13 -6.95 -6.44
C LYS A 147 18.08 -5.83 -6.00
N ALA A 148 17.55 -4.63 -5.76
CA ALA A 148 18.35 -3.50 -5.30
C ALA A 148 19.00 -3.76 -3.93
N LYS A 149 18.33 -4.49 -3.03
CA LYS A 149 18.88 -4.89 -1.72
C LYS A 149 20.11 -5.77 -1.90
N VAL A 150 20.04 -6.75 -2.79
CA VAL A 150 21.19 -7.62 -3.11
C VAL A 150 22.33 -6.83 -3.76
N ASP A 151 22.02 -5.98 -4.74
CA ASP A 151 23.03 -5.35 -5.60
C ASP A 151 23.66 -4.08 -5.00
N LYS A 152 22.95 -3.38 -4.10
CA LYS A 152 23.23 -1.97 -3.72
C LYS A 152 23.14 -1.67 -2.22
N MET A 153 22.75 -2.61 -1.37
CA MET A 153 22.65 -2.35 0.06
C MET A 153 24.05 -2.14 0.67
N THR A 154 24.18 -1.06 1.43
CA THR A 154 25.34 -0.72 2.26
C THR A 154 24.87 -0.42 3.67
N LYS A 155 25.78 -0.31 4.63
CA LYS A 155 25.42 0.03 6.02
C LYS A 155 24.72 1.38 6.11
N GLU A 156 25.14 2.34 5.27
CA GLU A 156 24.62 3.71 5.27
C GLU A 156 23.20 3.80 4.71
N ASN A 157 22.79 2.87 3.84
CA ASN A 157 21.47 2.90 3.18
C ASN A 157 20.54 1.75 3.59
N ALA A 158 20.97 0.86 4.50
CA ALA A 158 20.18 -0.27 4.98
C ALA A 158 18.79 0.15 5.49
N HIS A 159 18.74 1.27 6.21
CA HIS A 159 17.51 1.86 6.73
C HIS A 159 16.43 2.10 5.66
N LEU A 160 16.80 2.36 4.40
CA LEU A 160 15.83 2.56 3.32
C LEU A 160 15.09 1.25 2.97
N PHE A 161 15.77 0.10 3.05
CA PHE A 161 15.17 -1.21 2.83
C PHE A 161 14.31 -1.63 4.02
N ASP A 162 14.75 -1.32 5.23
CA ASP A 162 13.95 -1.55 6.45
C ASP A 162 12.67 -0.71 6.42
N ARG A 163 12.79 0.57 6.02
CA ARG A 163 11.66 1.49 5.82
C ARG A 163 10.67 0.97 4.77
N PHE A 164 11.17 0.34 3.71
CA PHE A 164 10.31 -0.31 2.72
C PHE A 164 9.52 -1.46 3.34
N ALA A 165 10.18 -2.36 4.06
CA ALA A 165 9.53 -3.49 4.72
C ALA A 165 8.49 -3.01 5.74
N GLU A 166 8.85 -2.05 6.58
CA GLU A 166 7.94 -1.37 7.52
C GLU A 166 6.72 -0.79 6.81
N THR A 167 6.93 -0.04 5.72
CA THR A 167 5.84 0.59 4.96
C THR A 167 4.92 -0.48 4.37
N THR A 168 5.45 -1.59 3.83
CA THR A 168 4.62 -2.68 3.33
C THR A 168 3.78 -3.33 4.43
N SER A 169 4.34 -3.52 5.62
CA SER A 169 3.62 -4.03 6.80
C SER A 169 2.49 -3.10 7.24
N LEU A 170 2.76 -1.78 7.27
CA LEU A 170 1.74 -0.77 7.57
C LEU A 170 0.61 -0.76 6.54
N ILE A 171 0.92 -0.97 5.25
CA ILE A 171 -0.11 -1.10 4.21
C ILE A 171 -1.00 -2.31 4.45
N VAL A 172 -0.41 -3.48 4.74
CA VAL A 172 -1.16 -4.70 5.03
C VAL A 172 -2.10 -4.46 6.22
N LYS A 173 -1.58 -3.91 7.33
CA LYS A 173 -2.39 -3.58 8.52
C LYS A 173 -3.51 -2.61 8.19
N ALA A 174 -3.23 -1.53 7.47
CA ALA A 174 -4.24 -0.55 7.09
C ALA A 174 -5.34 -1.15 6.19
N ARG A 175 -4.97 -2.04 5.26
CA ARG A 175 -5.93 -2.76 4.42
C ARG A 175 -6.76 -3.73 5.25
N VAL A 176 -6.14 -4.55 6.09
CA VAL A 176 -6.88 -5.49 6.95
C VAL A 176 -7.85 -4.74 7.86
N GLY A 177 -7.41 -3.66 8.52
CA GLY A 177 -8.26 -2.83 9.36
C GLY A 177 -9.42 -2.15 8.61
N ASP A 178 -9.18 -1.65 7.39
CA ASP A 178 -10.22 -0.97 6.59
C ASP A 178 -11.34 -1.91 6.12
N HIS A 179 -11.00 -3.14 5.72
CA HIS A 179 -12.02 -4.10 5.29
C HIS A 179 -12.65 -4.88 6.45
N GLY A 180 -11.98 -4.92 7.60
CA GLY A 180 -12.27 -5.87 8.65
C GLY A 180 -13.70 -5.76 9.20
N ARG A 181 -14.26 -4.55 9.34
CA ARG A 181 -15.68 -4.39 9.73
C ARG A 181 -16.65 -5.11 8.81
N TRP A 182 -16.41 -5.08 7.49
CA TRP A 182 -17.31 -5.70 6.52
C TRP A 182 -17.16 -7.22 6.52
N LEU A 183 -15.93 -7.71 6.74
CA LEU A 183 -15.67 -9.12 6.91
C LEU A 183 -16.30 -9.65 8.20
N ILE A 184 -16.21 -8.90 9.31
CA ILE A 184 -16.87 -9.21 10.57
C ILE A 184 -18.38 -9.28 10.38
N ASP A 185 -19.00 -8.25 9.80
CA ASP A 185 -20.45 -8.23 9.56
C ASP A 185 -20.91 -9.42 8.71
N ALA A 186 -20.16 -9.75 7.65
CA ALA A 186 -20.45 -10.91 6.80
C ALA A 186 -20.26 -12.24 7.53
N ALA A 187 -19.20 -12.37 8.32
CA ALA A 187 -18.94 -13.56 9.13
C ALA A 187 -20.05 -13.76 10.17
N GLU A 188 -20.43 -12.70 10.89
CA GLU A 188 -21.48 -12.77 11.90
C GLU A 188 -22.82 -13.15 11.29
N LYS A 189 -23.17 -12.56 10.14
CA LYS A 189 -24.41 -12.86 9.44
C LYS A 189 -24.52 -14.34 9.01
N ASN A 190 -23.41 -14.95 8.57
CA ASN A 190 -23.41 -16.29 8.00
C ASN A 190 -23.08 -17.40 9.01
N LEU A 191 -22.22 -17.11 10.00
CA LEU A 191 -21.72 -18.10 10.95
C LEU A 191 -22.52 -18.15 12.26
N LYS A 192 -23.01 -17.01 12.78
CA LYS A 192 -23.83 -17.02 14.02
C LYS A 192 -25.11 -17.86 13.91
N PRO A 193 -25.84 -17.87 12.78
CA PRO A 193 -27.00 -18.76 12.61
C PRO A 193 -26.63 -20.25 12.64
N GLN A 194 -25.36 -20.58 12.40
CA GLN A 194 -24.82 -21.93 12.51
C GLN A 194 -24.26 -22.21 13.91
N ASN A 195 -24.54 -21.38 14.92
CA ASN A 195 -23.93 -21.49 16.26
C ASN A 195 -22.40 -21.41 16.27
N ILE A 196 -21.80 -20.71 15.30
CA ILE A 196 -20.36 -20.41 15.28
C ILE A 196 -20.18 -18.95 15.71
N GLU A 197 -19.55 -18.75 16.88
CA GLU A 197 -19.23 -17.41 17.38
C GLU A 197 -18.04 -16.82 16.62
N VAL A 198 -18.20 -15.58 16.14
CA VAL A 198 -17.13 -14.86 15.44
C VAL A 198 -16.27 -14.13 16.45
N VAL A 199 -15.01 -14.55 16.58
CA VAL A 199 -14.02 -13.90 17.42
C VAL A 199 -13.35 -12.78 16.65
N ARG A 200 -13.22 -11.61 17.28
CA ARG A 200 -12.58 -10.43 16.69
C ARG A 200 -11.14 -10.30 17.20
N GLU A 201 -10.23 -9.91 16.32
CA GLU A 201 -8.89 -9.46 16.69
C GLU A 201 -8.69 -7.98 16.39
N SER A 202 -7.98 -7.28 17.28
CA SER A 202 -7.58 -5.89 17.04
C SER A 202 -6.34 -5.85 16.17
N ILE A 203 -6.36 -5.02 15.12
CA ILE A 203 -5.22 -4.81 14.24
C ILE A 203 -4.40 -3.62 14.77
N PRO A 204 -3.12 -3.79 15.16
CA PRO A 204 -2.28 -2.69 15.63
C PRO A 204 -2.22 -1.53 14.62
N PRO A 205 -2.29 -0.26 15.07
CA PRO A 205 -2.25 0.20 16.46
C PRO A 205 -3.59 0.14 17.22
N GLY A 206 -4.62 -0.52 16.65
CA GLY A 206 -5.95 -0.70 17.24
C GLY A 206 -6.99 0.26 16.67
N TYR A 207 -6.55 1.37 16.07
CA TYR A 207 -7.40 2.40 15.49
C TYR A 207 -6.86 2.87 14.15
N ASN A 208 -7.74 3.41 13.31
CA ASN A 208 -7.35 4.09 12.09
C ASN A 208 -6.50 5.33 12.45
N PRO A 209 -5.23 5.42 12.02
CA PRO A 209 -4.35 6.54 12.38
C PRO A 209 -4.85 7.90 11.87
N SER A 210 -5.73 7.94 10.88
CA SER A 210 -6.34 9.18 10.36
C SER A 210 -7.78 9.41 10.85
N GLU A 211 -8.37 8.44 11.53
CA GLU A 211 -9.75 8.47 12.05
C GLU A 211 -9.77 7.73 13.40
N VAL A 212 -9.20 8.35 14.44
CA VAL A 212 -8.87 7.71 15.73
C VAL A 212 -10.07 7.15 16.49
N ASP A 213 -11.29 7.54 16.12
CA ASP A 213 -12.55 7.02 16.63
C ASP A 213 -12.94 5.67 16.01
N LYS A 214 -12.33 5.30 14.89
CA LYS A 214 -12.59 4.04 14.17
C LYS A 214 -11.59 2.97 14.59
N LYS A 215 -12.08 2.00 15.37
CA LYS A 215 -11.34 0.78 15.69
C LYS A 215 -11.00 0.01 14.41
N TRP A 216 -9.78 -0.52 14.36
CA TRP A 216 -9.36 -1.48 13.35
C TRP A 216 -9.40 -2.87 13.96
N GLU A 217 -10.40 -3.64 13.56
CA GLU A 217 -10.62 -5.02 13.96
C GLU A 217 -10.84 -5.88 12.72
N THR A 218 -10.51 -7.16 12.78
CA THR A 218 -10.88 -8.16 11.78
C THR A 218 -11.33 -9.45 12.47
N VAL A 219 -11.65 -10.47 11.68
CA VAL A 219 -12.01 -11.79 12.22
C VAL A 219 -10.75 -12.57 12.57
N ASP A 220 -10.66 -12.99 13.84
CA ASP A 220 -9.67 -13.96 14.30
C ASP A 220 -10.13 -15.35 13.84
N TRP A 221 -9.72 -15.74 12.63
CA TRP A 221 -10.17 -17.01 12.04
C TRP A 221 -9.72 -18.22 12.84
N GLU A 222 -8.53 -18.17 13.42
CA GLU A 222 -7.98 -19.27 14.21
C GLU A 222 -8.83 -19.50 15.46
N LYS A 223 -9.11 -18.45 16.23
CA LYS A 223 -9.97 -18.58 17.44
C LYS A 223 -11.43 -18.82 17.10
N THR A 224 -11.94 -18.25 16.01
CA THR A 224 -13.30 -18.53 15.52
C THR A 224 -13.47 -20.01 15.19
N ILE A 225 -12.50 -20.60 14.48
CA ILE A 225 -12.52 -22.03 14.16
C ILE A 225 -12.33 -22.87 15.43
N ALA A 226 -11.34 -22.55 16.27
CA ALA A 226 -11.09 -23.28 17.51
C ALA A 226 -12.32 -23.30 18.43
N GLY A 227 -12.97 -22.14 18.64
CA GLY A 227 -14.18 -22.05 19.44
C GLY A 227 -15.36 -22.85 18.87
N ALA A 228 -15.49 -22.91 17.54
CA ALA A 228 -16.51 -23.74 16.89
C ALA A 228 -16.28 -25.24 17.12
N LEU A 229 -15.02 -25.69 17.10
CA LEU A 229 -14.64 -27.08 17.35
C LEU A 229 -14.85 -27.45 18.83
N ASP A 230 -14.44 -26.58 19.75
CA ASP A 230 -14.58 -26.79 21.20
C ASP A 230 -16.04 -26.82 21.64
N GLY A 231 -16.92 -26.08 20.93
CA GLY A 231 -18.37 -26.11 21.16
C GLY A 231 -19.04 -27.44 20.82
N GLY A 232 -18.38 -28.32 20.05
CA GLY A 232 -18.84 -29.69 19.75
C GLY A 232 -20.09 -29.78 18.86
N ALA A 233 -20.63 -28.66 18.38
CA ALA A 233 -21.85 -28.61 17.56
C ALA A 233 -21.61 -29.01 16.08
N HIS A 234 -20.35 -29.01 15.64
CA HIS A 234 -19.94 -29.29 14.27
C HIS A 234 -18.70 -30.18 14.25
N SER A 235 -18.58 -31.02 13.22
CA SER A 235 -17.33 -31.71 12.90
C SER A 235 -16.28 -30.73 12.36
N PRO A 236 -14.97 -31.08 12.42
CA PRO A 236 -13.91 -30.26 11.83
C PRO A 236 -14.14 -29.92 10.35
N GLN A 237 -14.64 -30.88 9.57
CA GLN A 237 -14.91 -30.69 8.16
C GLN A 237 -16.06 -29.69 7.91
N GLU A 238 -17.11 -29.75 8.73
CA GLU A 238 -18.24 -28.81 8.66
C GLU A 238 -17.80 -27.38 8.98
N VAL A 239 -17.02 -27.18 10.06
CA VAL A 239 -16.49 -25.85 10.41
C VAL A 239 -15.64 -25.27 9.28
N LEU A 240 -14.74 -26.08 8.70
CA LEU A 240 -13.89 -25.64 7.59
C LEU A 240 -14.72 -25.32 6.34
N LEU A 241 -15.75 -26.12 6.03
CA LEU A 241 -16.63 -25.86 4.90
C LEU A 241 -17.45 -24.58 5.09
N LEU A 242 -18.08 -24.40 6.25
CA LEU A 242 -18.88 -23.21 6.55
C LEU A 242 -18.05 -21.93 6.50
N THR A 243 -16.85 -21.95 7.11
CA THR A 243 -15.95 -20.80 7.10
C THR A 243 -15.38 -20.51 5.71
N SER A 244 -15.11 -21.54 4.90
CA SER A 244 -14.63 -21.38 3.52
C SER A 244 -15.72 -20.81 2.61
N ASN A 245 -16.93 -21.38 2.65
CA ASN A 245 -18.07 -20.90 1.85
C ASN A 245 -18.37 -19.43 2.15
N MET A 246 -18.39 -19.04 3.42
CA MET A 246 -18.62 -17.64 3.79
C MET A 246 -17.50 -16.71 3.27
N LYS A 247 -16.23 -17.14 3.33
CA LYS A 247 -15.12 -16.37 2.73
C LYS A 247 -15.30 -16.24 1.22
N GLU A 248 -15.62 -17.34 0.54
CA GLU A 248 -15.87 -17.34 -0.91
C GLU A 248 -17.01 -16.41 -1.30
N GLU A 249 -18.14 -16.47 -0.59
CA GLU A 249 -19.27 -15.56 -0.80
C GLU A 249 -18.90 -14.10 -0.56
N PHE A 250 -18.17 -13.80 0.52
CA PHE A 250 -17.72 -12.44 0.81
C PHE A 250 -16.79 -11.91 -0.27
N TYR A 251 -15.85 -12.74 -0.74
CA TYR A 251 -14.88 -12.38 -1.76
C TYR A 251 -15.37 -12.58 -3.20
N ALA A 252 -16.59 -13.06 -3.43
CA ALA A 252 -17.23 -13.05 -4.73
C ALA A 252 -17.60 -11.62 -5.18
N ASN A 253 -17.76 -10.69 -4.23
CA ASN A 253 -17.93 -9.28 -4.53
C ASN A 253 -16.63 -8.66 -5.07
N ALA A 254 -16.70 -8.00 -6.23
CA ALA A 254 -15.53 -7.39 -6.87
C ALA A 254 -14.72 -6.47 -5.94
N LYS A 255 -15.36 -5.68 -5.07
CA LYS A 255 -14.63 -4.76 -4.17
C LYS A 255 -13.88 -5.50 -3.08
N SER A 256 -14.52 -6.49 -2.45
CA SER A 256 -13.89 -7.33 -1.43
C SER A 256 -12.77 -8.16 -2.04
N HIS A 257 -13.01 -8.71 -3.24
CA HIS A 257 -12.01 -9.41 -4.04
C HIS A 257 -10.77 -8.54 -4.29
N ASP A 258 -10.96 -7.35 -4.85
CA ASP A 258 -9.88 -6.42 -5.19
C ASP A 258 -9.04 -6.05 -3.95
N HIS A 259 -9.71 -5.92 -2.81
CA HIS A 259 -9.04 -5.64 -1.55
C HIS A 259 -8.20 -6.84 -1.07
N ARG A 260 -8.74 -8.06 -1.16
CA ARG A 260 -8.03 -9.29 -0.83
C ARG A 260 -6.77 -9.47 -1.68
N VAL A 261 -6.91 -9.38 -3.01
CA VAL A 261 -5.75 -9.56 -3.91
C VAL A 261 -4.68 -8.48 -3.70
N THR A 262 -5.09 -7.27 -3.28
CA THR A 262 -4.15 -6.21 -2.90
C THR A 262 -3.42 -6.53 -1.60
N ILE A 263 -4.12 -7.02 -0.56
CA ILE A 263 -3.50 -7.50 0.68
C ILE A 263 -2.48 -8.59 0.37
N GLU A 264 -2.89 -9.61 -0.38
CA GLU A 264 -2.04 -10.74 -0.78
C GLU A 264 -0.80 -10.29 -1.55
N ALA A 265 -0.94 -9.31 -2.45
CA ALA A 265 0.19 -8.75 -3.19
C ALA A 265 1.20 -8.06 -2.27
N PHE A 266 0.75 -7.22 -1.32
CA PHE A 266 1.65 -6.57 -0.37
C PHE A 266 2.26 -7.56 0.63
N SER A 267 1.50 -8.52 1.15
CA SER A 267 2.04 -9.58 2.02
C SER A 267 3.07 -10.45 1.31
N SER A 268 2.88 -10.73 0.02
CA SER A 268 3.89 -11.43 -0.78
C SER A 268 5.17 -10.61 -0.93
N VAL A 269 5.05 -9.30 -1.16
CA VAL A 269 6.22 -8.40 -1.22
C VAL A 269 6.92 -8.32 0.14
N GLU A 270 6.18 -8.18 1.24
CA GLU A 270 6.70 -8.14 2.61
C GLU A 270 7.53 -9.39 2.93
N LYS A 271 7.01 -10.59 2.63
CA LYS A 271 7.76 -11.85 2.80
C LYS A 271 9.07 -11.85 2.01
N LYS A 272 9.02 -11.49 0.73
CA LYS A 272 10.19 -11.44 -0.15
C LYS A 272 11.27 -10.48 0.37
N VAL A 273 10.91 -9.27 0.80
CA VAL A 273 11.90 -8.28 1.26
C VAL A 273 12.54 -8.64 2.61
N ASN A 274 11.81 -9.43 3.41
CA ASN A 274 12.30 -10.00 4.67
C ASN A 274 13.09 -11.31 4.48
N GLY A 275 13.19 -11.83 3.25
CA GLY A 275 13.93 -13.05 2.94
C GLY A 275 13.21 -14.35 3.30
N CYS A 276 11.87 -14.32 3.39
CA CYS A 276 11.01 -15.47 3.65
C CYS A 276 10.36 -16.03 2.38
#